data_AF-A0A699SCY5-F1
#
_entry.id   AF-A0A699SCY5-F1
#
_cell.length_a   1.000
_cell.length_b   1.000
_cell.length_c   1.000
_cell.angle_alpha   90.00
_cell.angle_beta   90.00
_cell.angle_gamma   90.00
#
_symmetry.space_group_name_H-M   'P 1'
#
loop_
_entity.id
_entity.type
_entity.pdbx_description
1 polymer ?
#
loop_
_entity_poly.entity_id
_entity_poly.type
_entity_poly.pdbx_seq_one_letter_code
_entity_poly.pdbx_strand_id
1 'polypeptide(L)'
;MANKYCSRNEMKKIETEFWNLEVQGTDVTMYNQRFQKLALLCVRTCPEESDRVEIYIGSLPDSTHGSVAASKPKTMQEATEMATGLMDKK
;
A
#
# COMPACT_ATOMS: atom_id res chain seq x y z
N MET A 1 -26.17 3.91 15.01
CA MET A 1 -25.08 4.84 14.64
C MET A 1 -24.07 4.84 15.78
N ALA A 2 -22.97 4.11 15.63
CA ALA A 2 -21.89 4.10 16.62
C ALA A 2 -20.66 4.70 15.95
N ASN A 3 -20.54 6.03 16.03
CA ASN A 3 -19.25 6.68 15.78
C ASN A 3 -18.38 6.40 17.01
N LYS A 4 -17.84 5.17 17.10
CA LYS A 4 -16.81 4.84 18.08
C LYS A 4 -15.58 5.64 17.69
N TYR A 5 -15.36 6.73 18.40
CA TYR A 5 -14.16 7.54 18.27
C TYR A 5 -12.94 6.62 18.27
N CYS A 6 -12.22 6.59 17.16
CA CYS A 6 -10.93 5.92 17.11
C CYS A 6 -9.98 6.75 17.98
N SER A 7 -9.46 6.17 19.06
CA SER A 7 -8.48 6.86 19.91
C SER A 7 -7.27 7.25 19.07
N ARG A 8 -6.67 8.42 19.34
CA ARG A 8 -5.48 8.91 18.62
C ARG A 8 -4.34 7.88 18.61
N ASN A 9 -4.23 7.05 19.66
CA ASN A 9 -3.26 5.96 19.72
C ASN A 9 -3.55 4.84 18.71
N GLU A 10 -4.81 4.49 18.50
CA GLU A 10 -5.21 3.47 17.53
C GLU A 10 -4.92 3.95 16.10
N MET A 11 -5.19 5.23 15.81
CA MET A 11 -4.81 5.82 14.51
C MET A 11 -3.31 5.80 14.27
N LYS A 12 -2.49 6.18 15.28
CA LYS A 12 -1.03 6.10 15.16
C LYS A 12 -0.54 4.67 14.92
N LYS A 13 -1.19 3.68 15.53
CA LYS A 13 -0.86 2.26 15.33
C LYS A 13 -1.18 1.82 13.90
N ILE A 14 -2.33 2.23 13.38
CA ILE A 14 -2.74 1.96 11.98
C ILE A 14 -1.78 2.64 11.01
N GLU A 15 -1.43 3.91 11.22
CA GLU A 15 -0.43 4.63 10.43
C GLU A 15 0.92 3.91 10.45
N THR A 16 1.40 3.52 11.63
CA THR A 16 2.66 2.79 11.78
C THR A 16 2.62 1.46 11.04
N GLU A 17 1.52 0.71 11.15
CA GLU A 17 1.34 -0.56 10.42
C GLU A 17 1.32 -0.34 8.90
N PHE A 18 0.69 0.74 8.44
CA PHE A 18 0.64 1.09 7.02
C PHE A 18 2.02 1.45 6.46
N TRP A 19 2.81 2.23 7.21
CA TRP A 19 4.17 2.61 6.82
C TRP A 19 5.18 1.45 6.88
N ASN A 20 4.92 0.44 7.72
CA ASN A 20 5.76 -0.76 7.83
C ASN A 20 5.14 -1.97 7.11
N LEU A 21 4.18 -1.74 6.22
CA LEU A 21 3.57 -2.82 5.45
C LEU A 21 4.60 -3.29 4.42
N GLU A 22 4.89 -4.59 4.42
CA GLU A 22 5.82 -5.20 3.47
C GLU A 22 5.12 -6.39 2.81
N VAL A 23 5.40 -6.61 1.53
CA VAL A 23 4.92 -7.80 0.83
C VAL A 23 5.61 -9.03 1.42
N GLN A 24 4.90 -9.77 2.29
CA GLN A 24 5.41 -11.04 2.81
C GLN A 24 5.01 -12.20 1.88
N GLY A 25 6.01 -12.83 1.27
CA GLY A 25 5.85 -14.05 0.46
C GLY A 25 5.34 -13.79 -0.95
N THR A 26 4.54 -14.72 -1.49
CA THR A 26 3.99 -14.68 -2.86
C THR A 26 2.54 -14.23 -2.93
N ASP A 27 1.86 -14.00 -1.80
CA ASP A 27 0.43 -13.65 -1.78
C ASP A 27 0.22 -12.13 -1.85
N VAL A 28 0.40 -11.60 -3.06
CA VAL A 28 0.18 -10.19 -3.41
C VAL A 28 -1.28 -9.79 -3.19
N THR A 29 -2.22 -10.75 -3.28
CA THR A 29 -3.66 -10.50 -3.13
C THR A 29 -4.01 -10.12 -1.70
N MET A 30 -3.53 -10.90 -0.72
CA MET A 30 -3.71 -10.59 0.70
C MET A 30 -3.05 -9.26 1.07
N TYR A 31 -1.86 -8.99 0.54
CA TYR A 31 -1.17 -7.72 0.73
C TYR A 31 -1.98 -6.53 0.19
N ASN A 32 -2.44 -6.61 -1.06
CA ASN A 32 -3.26 -5.56 -1.68
C ASN A 32 -4.56 -5.29 -0.91
N GLN A 33 -5.24 -6.34 -0.44
CA GLN A 33 -6.45 -6.18 0.38
C GLN A 33 -6.15 -5.47 1.71
N ARG A 34 -5.05 -5.83 2.38
CA ARG A 34 -4.65 -5.18 3.63
C ARG A 34 -4.23 -3.73 3.40
N PHE A 35 -3.48 -3.46 2.33
CA PHE A 35 -3.10 -2.11 1.91
C PHE A 35 -4.33 -1.24 1.65
N GLN A 36 -5.32 -1.71 0.87
CA GLN A 36 -6.55 -0.98 0.60
C GLN A 36 -7.33 -0.65 1.87
N LYS A 37 -7.42 -1.62 2.80
CA LYS A 37 -8.11 -1.43 4.07
C LYS A 37 -7.42 -0.40 4.97
N LEU A 38 -6.09 -0.43 5.03
CA LEU A 38 -5.30 0.54 5.78
C LEU A 38 -5.34 1.93 5.15
N ALA A 39 -5.23 2.03 3.82
CA ALA A 39 -5.35 3.29 3.09
C ALA A 39 -6.71 3.98 3.32
N LEU A 40 -7.79 3.21 3.45
CA LEU A 40 -9.12 3.72 3.79
C LEU A 40 -9.21 4.25 5.24
N LEU A 41 -8.44 3.69 6.16
CA LEU A 41 -8.37 4.14 7.56
C LEU A 41 -7.42 5.34 7.73
N CYS A 42 -6.41 5.44 6.85
CA CYS A 42 -5.40 6.51 6.79
C CYS A 42 -5.78 7.66 5.84
N VAL A 43 -7.06 7.86 5.54
CA VAL A 43 -7.55 8.93 4.63
C VAL A 43 -7.06 10.33 5.02
N ARG A 44 -6.78 10.58 6.31
CA ARG A 44 -6.25 11.87 6.78
C ARG A 44 -4.75 12.04 6.55
N THR A 45 -3.98 10.97 6.43
CA THR A 45 -2.52 11.04 6.25
C THR A 45 -2.08 10.81 4.81
N CYS A 46 -2.92 10.18 3.98
CA CYS A 46 -2.72 10.04 2.54
C CYS A 46 -4.00 10.45 1.79
N PRO A 47 -4.30 11.77 1.75
CA PRO A 47 -5.44 12.28 1.02
C PRO A 47 -5.24 12.12 -0.50
N GLU A 48 -4.01 12.21 -0.98
CA GLU A 48 -3.70 12.14 -2.42
C GLU A 48 -3.41 10.71 -2.86
N GLU A 49 -3.76 10.41 -4.11
CA GLU A 49 -3.48 9.10 -4.71
C GLU A 49 -1.98 8.87 -4.90
N SER A 50 -1.23 9.94 -5.20
CA SER A 50 0.22 9.91 -5.35
C SER A 50 0.93 9.46 -4.08
N ASP A 51 0.49 9.92 -2.89
CA ASP A 51 1.05 9.48 -1.61
C ASP A 51 0.91 7.96 -1.45
N ARG A 52 -0.25 7.42 -1.82
CA ARG A 52 -0.53 5.97 -1.73
C ARG A 52 0.34 5.19 -2.69
N VAL A 53 0.54 5.71 -3.90
CA VAL A 53 1.42 5.10 -4.90
C VAL A 53 2.87 5.07 -4.41
N GLU A 54 3.38 6.16 -3.85
CA GLU A 54 4.74 6.21 -3.31
C GLU A 54 4.94 5.21 -2.15
N ILE A 55 3.97 5.11 -1.25
CA ILE A 55 3.99 4.13 -0.15
C ILE A 55 3.95 2.71 -0.71
N TYR A 56 3.06 2.45 -1.67
CA TYR A 56 2.95 1.14 -2.30
C TYR A 56 4.27 0.71 -2.95
N ILE A 57 4.90 1.61 -3.72
CA ILE A 57 6.21 1.38 -4.34
C ILE A 57 7.25 1.09 -3.26
N GLY A 58 7.35 1.93 -2.22
CA GLY A 58 8.33 1.76 -1.13
C GLY A 58 8.14 0.49 -0.30
N SER A 59 6.96 -0.12 -0.36
CA SER A 59 6.61 -1.36 0.33
C SER A 59 6.87 -2.63 -0.51
N LEU A 60 7.28 -2.47 -1.78
CA LEU A 60 7.61 -3.59 -2.67
C LEU A 60 9.00 -4.16 -2.37
N PRO A 61 9.21 -5.46 -2.58
CA PRO A 61 10.53 -6.06 -2.47
C PRO A 61 11.50 -5.47 -3.52
N ASP A 62 12.80 -5.41 -3.20
CA ASP A 62 13.84 -4.83 -4.05
C ASP A 62 13.82 -5.36 -5.51
N SER A 63 13.42 -6.62 -5.68
CA SER A 63 13.34 -7.29 -6.98
C SER A 63 12.30 -6.68 -7.93
N THR A 64 11.24 -6.07 -7.43
CA THR A 64 10.19 -5.41 -8.24
C THR A 64 10.17 -3.91 -8.05
N HIS A 65 10.66 -3.39 -6.91
CA HIS A 65 10.71 -1.96 -6.58
C HIS A 65 11.31 -1.13 -7.72
N GLY A 66 12.50 -1.50 -8.20
CA GLY A 66 13.20 -0.72 -9.23
C GLY A 66 12.43 -0.60 -10.55
N SER A 67 11.76 -1.68 -10.97
CA SER A 67 10.98 -1.70 -12.22
C SER A 67 9.68 -0.91 -12.09
N VAL A 68 8.96 -1.02 -10.97
CA VAL A 68 7.72 -0.28 -10.73
C VAL A 68 8.01 1.21 -10.55
N ALA A 69 9.05 1.57 -9.80
CA ALA A 69 9.46 2.96 -9.59
C ALA A 69 9.88 3.65 -10.90
N ALA A 70 10.59 2.95 -11.79
CA ALA A 70 11.00 3.49 -13.08
C ALA A 70 9.82 3.84 -14.00
N SER A 71 8.73 3.08 -13.91
CA SER A 71 7.51 3.31 -14.70
C SER A 71 6.67 4.51 -14.22
N LYS A 72 6.94 5.02 -13.00
CA LYS A 72 6.24 6.18 -12.41
C LYS A 72 4.71 6.07 -12.53
N PRO A 73 4.10 5.05 -11.91
CA PRO A 73 2.64 4.90 -11.94
C PRO A 73 1.98 6.15 -11.39
N LYS A 74 0.86 6.55 -12.01
CA LYS A 74 0.06 7.67 -11.52
C LYS A 74 -1.04 7.20 -10.58
N THR A 75 -1.46 5.95 -10.74
CA THR A 75 -2.56 5.35 -10.00
C THR A 75 -2.12 4.11 -9.23
N MET A 76 -2.83 3.82 -8.14
CA MET A 76 -2.64 2.58 -7.36
C MET A 76 -2.85 1.32 -8.19
N GLN A 77 -3.78 1.39 -9.15
CA GLN A 77 -4.07 0.26 -10.03
C GLN A 77 -2.88 -0.04 -10.93
N GLU A 78 -2.29 0.96 -11.58
CA GLU A 78 -1.10 0.77 -12.42
C GLU A 78 0.06 0.19 -11.61
N ALA A 79 0.31 0.71 -10.40
CA ALA A 79 1.37 0.19 -9.53
C ALA A 79 1.14 -1.30 -9.18
N THR A 80 -0.12 -1.67 -8.91
CA THR A 80 -0.53 -3.04 -8.59
C THR A 80 -0.42 -3.98 -9.79
N GLU A 81 -0.88 -3.55 -10.96
CA GLU A 81 -0.80 -4.33 -12.20
C GLU A 81 0.66 -4.59 -12.60
N MET A 82 1.53 -3.58 -12.47
CA MET A 82 2.96 -3.75 -12.72
C MET A 82 3.64 -4.68 -11.72
N ALA A 83 3.36 -4.52 -10.41
CA ALA A 83 3.92 -5.39 -9.39
C ALA A 83 3.48 -6.86 -9.61
N THR A 84 2.21 -7.09 -9.92
CA THR A 84 1.66 -8.43 -10.17
C THR A 84 2.22 -9.03 -11.45
N GLY A 85 2.27 -8.27 -12.55
CA GLY A 85 2.81 -8.74 -13.83
C GLY A 85 4.31 -9.07 -13.79
N LEU A 86 5.06 -8.46 -12.87
CA LEU A 86 6.47 -8.82 -12.64
C LEU A 86 6.63 -10.11 -11.82
N MET A 87 5.70 -10.39 -10.89
CA MET A 87 5.73 -11.60 -10.07
C MET A 87 5.16 -12.84 -10.79
N ASP A 88 4.21 -12.65 -11.71
CA ASP A 88 3.59 -13.72 -12.52
C ASP A 88 4.53 -14.24 -13.62
N LYS A 89 5.60 -13.50 -13.94
CA LYS A 89 6.53 -13.80 -15.03
C LYS A 89 7.58 -14.88 -14.72
N LYS A 90 7.30 -15.77 -13.76
CA LYS A 90 8.19 -16.90 -13.40
C LYS A 90 7.92 -18.15 -14.22
#